data_AF-D1NZ64-F1
#
_entry.id   AF-D1NZ64-F1
#
_cell.length_a   1.000
_cell.length_b   1.000
_cell.length_c   1.000
_cell.angle_alpha   90.00
_cell.angle_beta   90.00
_cell.angle_gamma   90.00
#
_symmetry.space_group_name_H-M   'P 1'
#
loop_
_entity.id
_entity.type
_entity.pdbx_description
1 polymer ?
#
loop_
_entity_poly.entity_id
_entity_poly.type
_entity_poly.pdbx_seq_one_letter_code
_entity_poly.pdbx_strand_id
1 'polypeptide(L)'
;MNIFVSYTTRDDNVNKKLLERVSEIVSLYGHCYIDLLHNTKKDKQQHVEFMLSQSNLLILIASSSVFTSKWVQWELDEAKRCYIPIIMVEAKSDMNNILKNLKSILATNAYLLSNHRSEKFKNSSENTMSLLGGNV
;
A
#
# COMPACT_ATOMS: atom_id res chain seq x y z
N MET A 1 6.88 -3.42 8.17
CA MET A 1 5.74 -3.60 7.26
C MET A 1 6.00 -2.76 6.03
N ASN A 2 5.94 -3.34 4.84
CA ASN A 2 6.09 -2.59 3.59
C ASN A 2 4.72 -2.08 3.16
N ILE A 3 4.60 -0.79 2.87
CA ILE A 3 3.34 -0.12 2.54
C ILE A 3 3.50 0.53 1.17
N PHE A 4 2.69 0.08 0.22
CA PHE A 4 2.59 0.67 -1.11
C PHE A 4 1.53 1.76 -1.12
N VAL A 5 1.85 2.96 -1.58
CA VAL A 5 0.86 4.04 -1.76
C VAL A 5 0.57 4.20 -3.24
N SER A 6 -0.62 3.78 -3.65
CA SER A 6 -1.16 3.97 -4.99
C SER A 6 -1.90 5.30 -5.08
N TYR A 7 -1.72 6.02 -6.19
CA TYR A 7 -2.29 7.34 -6.43
C TYR A 7 -2.34 7.62 -7.94
N THR A 8 -2.99 8.72 -8.32
CA THR A 8 -2.85 9.29 -9.67
C THR A 8 -2.68 10.79 -9.58
N THR A 9 -1.81 11.37 -10.41
CA THR A 9 -1.60 12.83 -10.51
C THR A 9 -2.46 13.46 -11.62
N ARG A 10 -3.46 12.73 -12.12
CA ARG A 10 -4.41 13.23 -13.12
C ARG A 10 -5.37 14.27 -12.55
N ASP A 11 -5.57 14.27 -11.23
CA ASP A 11 -6.34 15.28 -10.52
C ASP A 11 -5.37 16.21 -9.76
N ASP A 12 -5.58 17.54 -9.86
CA ASP A 12 -4.69 18.57 -9.29
C ASP A 12 -4.54 18.49 -7.76
N ASN A 13 -5.53 17.90 -7.10
CA ASN A 13 -5.52 17.72 -5.65
C ASN A 13 -4.55 16.64 -5.18
N VAL A 14 -4.05 15.78 -6.07
CA VAL A 14 -3.01 14.79 -5.78
C VAL A 14 -1.69 15.24 -6.41
N ASN A 15 -1.00 16.12 -5.69
CA ASN A 15 0.29 16.66 -6.10
C ASN A 15 1.45 16.16 -5.20
N LYS A 16 2.68 16.47 -5.61
CA LYS A 16 3.89 16.06 -4.90
C LYS A 16 3.88 16.45 -3.42
N LYS A 17 3.42 17.67 -3.10
CA LYS A 17 3.34 18.18 -1.72
C LYS A 17 2.39 17.34 -0.86
N LEU A 18 1.23 16.93 -1.40
CA LEU A 18 0.34 16.00 -0.70
C LEU A 18 1.06 14.67 -0.46
N LEU A 19 1.69 14.11 -1.48
CA LEU A 19 2.35 12.80 -1.40
C LEU A 19 3.51 12.78 -0.41
N GLU A 20 4.28 13.87 -0.29
CA GLU A 20 5.31 14.03 0.73
C GLU A 20 4.71 13.95 2.14
N ARG A 21 3.60 14.66 2.39
CA ARG A 21 2.89 14.60 3.69
C ARG A 21 2.26 13.24 3.97
N VAL A 22 1.72 12.58 2.94
CA VAL A 22 1.24 11.20 3.05
C VAL A 22 2.40 10.29 3.43
N SER A 23 3.57 10.42 2.79
CA SER A 23 4.76 9.63 3.09
C SER A 23 5.22 9.82 4.54
N GLU A 24 5.26 11.06 5.03
CA GLU A 24 5.58 11.37 6.44
C GLU A 24 4.66 10.62 7.41
N ILE A 25 3.34 10.65 7.18
CA ILE A 25 2.35 10.00 8.05
C ILE A 25 2.44 8.48 7.95
N VAL A 26 2.47 7.93 6.74
CA VAL A 26 2.50 6.48 6.50
C VAL A 26 3.78 5.86 7.05
N SER A 27 4.90 6.59 7.00
CA SER A 27 6.20 6.13 7.52
C SER A 27 6.20 5.87 9.03
N LEU A 28 5.25 6.43 9.78
CA LEU A 28 5.06 6.13 11.20
C LEU A 28 4.56 4.70 11.45
N TYR A 29 4.00 4.05 10.43
CA TYR A 29 3.40 2.71 10.52
C TYR A 29 4.19 1.64 9.75
N GLY A 30 5.13 2.02 8.88
CA GLY A 30 5.92 1.08 8.09
C GLY A 30 6.80 1.75 7.04
N HIS A 31 7.47 0.94 6.20
CA HIS A 31 8.26 1.42 5.08
C HIS A 31 7.33 1.87 3.95
N CYS A 32 7.20 3.17 3.77
CA CYS A 32 6.38 3.78 2.75
C CYS A 32 7.06 3.76 1.37
N TYR A 33 6.36 3.27 0.35
CA TYR A 33 6.77 3.40 -1.04
C TYR A 33 5.74 4.19 -1.85
N ILE A 34 6.19 5.26 -2.51
CA ILE A 34 5.41 6.10 -3.43
C ILE A 34 6.24 6.26 -4.71
N ASP A 35 5.75 5.79 -5.85
CA ASP A 35 6.50 5.77 -7.11
C ASP A 35 7.12 7.14 -7.46
N LEU A 36 6.32 8.21 -7.47
CA LEU A 36 6.76 9.57 -7.80
C LEU A 36 7.88 10.10 -6.90
N LEU A 37 7.93 9.65 -5.64
CA LEU A 37 8.90 10.14 -4.66
C LEU A 37 10.16 9.26 -4.59
N HIS A 38 10.02 7.95 -4.76
CA HIS A 38 11.05 6.99 -4.39
C HIS A 38 11.64 6.23 -5.59
N ASN A 39 10.95 6.21 -6.74
CA ASN A 39 11.43 5.44 -7.90
C ASN A 39 12.51 6.19 -8.69
N THR A 40 13.76 5.84 -8.42
CA THR A 40 14.95 6.35 -9.12
C THR A 40 15.54 5.32 -10.11
N LYS A 41 14.84 4.20 -10.34
CA LYS A 41 15.35 3.11 -11.19
C LYS A 41 15.23 3.43 -12.68
N LYS A 42 16.12 2.82 -13.46
CA LYS A 42 16.13 2.93 -14.94
C LYS A 42 14.88 2.28 -15.54
N ASP A 43 14.57 1.06 -15.11
CA ASP A 43 13.28 0.42 -15.40
C ASP A 43 12.32 0.74 -14.27
N LYS A 44 11.51 1.78 -14.48
CA LYS A 44 10.56 2.25 -13.47
C LYS A 44 9.45 1.24 -13.24
N GLN A 45 8.94 0.67 -14.32
CA GLN A 45 7.80 -0.23 -14.35
C GLN A 45 8.09 -1.52 -13.57
N GLN A 46 9.19 -2.19 -13.92
CA GLN A 46 9.61 -3.40 -13.23
C GLN A 46 9.88 -3.13 -11.74
N HIS A 47 10.38 -1.94 -11.41
CA HIS A 47 10.59 -1.57 -10.01
C HIS A 47 9.27 -1.40 -9.24
N VAL A 48 8.25 -0.78 -9.84
CA VAL A 48 6.93 -0.66 -9.20
C VAL A 48 6.32 -2.04 -8.98
N GLU A 49 6.36 -2.91 -9.99
CA GLU A 49 5.90 -4.30 -9.89
C GLU A 49 6.58 -5.04 -8.72
N PHE A 50 7.91 -4.94 -8.65
CA PHE A 50 8.67 -5.52 -7.56
C PHE A 50 8.24 -4.94 -6.20
N MET A 51 8.17 -3.61 -6.05
CA MET A 51 7.81 -2.98 -4.78
C MET A 51 6.39 -3.32 -4.33
N LEU A 52 5.43 -3.43 -5.27
CA LEU A 52 4.07 -3.88 -4.98
C LEU A 52 4.06 -5.34 -4.50
N SER A 53 4.79 -6.24 -5.17
CA SER A 53 4.86 -7.66 -4.77
C SER A 53 5.45 -7.87 -3.37
N GLN A 54 6.31 -6.96 -2.91
CA GLN A 54 6.93 -7.01 -1.57
C GLN A 54 6.08 -6.34 -0.49
N SER A 55 4.93 -5.76 -0.86
CA SER A 55 4.12 -4.97 0.05
C SER A 55 3.21 -5.84 0.91
N ASN A 56 2.92 -5.35 2.11
CA ASN A 56 2.02 -6.00 3.07
C ASN A 56 0.67 -5.28 3.17
N LEU A 57 0.60 -4.08 2.63
CA LEU A 57 -0.56 -3.20 2.61
C LEU A 57 -0.46 -2.29 1.39
N LEU A 58 -1.58 -2.08 0.71
CA LEU A 58 -1.75 -1.02 -0.28
C LEU A 58 -2.66 0.07 0.30
N ILE A 59 -2.22 1.32 0.24
CA ILE A 59 -3.03 2.50 0.54
C ILE A 59 -3.34 3.20 -0.79
N LEU A 60 -4.62 3.31 -1.12
CA LEU A 60 -5.10 4.03 -2.30
C LEU A 60 -5.51 5.46 -1.92
N ILE A 61 -4.84 6.45 -2.48
CA ILE A 61 -5.28 7.86 -2.43
C ILE A 61 -6.30 8.06 -3.55
N ALA A 62 -7.58 7.97 -3.21
CA ALA A 62 -8.68 7.90 -4.15
C ALA A 62 -9.24 9.28 -4.53
N SER A 63 -8.66 9.87 -5.57
CA SER A 63 -9.19 11.06 -6.25
C SER A 63 -10.24 10.69 -7.31
N SER A 64 -10.87 11.68 -7.94
CA SER A 64 -11.96 11.45 -8.91
C SER A 64 -11.55 10.57 -10.10
N SER A 65 -10.33 10.71 -10.61
CA SER A 65 -9.84 9.94 -11.76
C SER A 65 -9.15 8.63 -11.40
N VAL A 66 -9.05 8.28 -10.11
CA VAL A 66 -8.28 7.12 -9.65
C VAL A 66 -8.76 5.81 -10.31
N PHE A 67 -10.07 5.65 -10.49
CA PHE A 67 -10.67 4.45 -11.08
C PHE A 67 -10.62 4.43 -12.60
N THR A 68 -10.28 5.55 -13.26
CA THR A 68 -10.07 5.62 -14.71
C THR A 68 -8.60 5.50 -15.10
N SER A 69 -7.69 5.47 -14.12
CA SER A 69 -6.27 5.21 -14.33
C SER A 69 -6.03 3.72 -14.55
N LYS A 70 -5.75 3.34 -15.82
CA LYS A 70 -5.38 1.95 -16.17
C LYS A 70 -4.25 1.40 -15.30
N TRP A 71 -3.29 2.26 -14.96
CA TRP A 71 -2.16 1.89 -14.11
C TRP A 71 -2.60 1.54 -12.68
N VAL A 72 -3.43 2.40 -12.08
CA VAL A 72 -3.95 2.15 -10.73
C VAL A 72 -4.87 0.93 -10.71
N GLN A 73 -5.68 0.71 -11.74
CA GLN A 73 -6.49 -0.51 -11.84
C GLN A 73 -5.61 -1.76 -11.84
N TRP A 74 -4.53 -1.76 -12.61
CA TRP A 74 -3.56 -2.86 -12.59
C TRP A 74 -2.95 -3.07 -11.19
N GLU A 75 -2.54 -2.01 -10.49
CA GLU A 75 -2.00 -2.11 -9.12
C GLU A 75 -3.02 -2.71 -8.13
N LEU A 76 -4.30 -2.33 -8.26
CA LEU A 76 -5.38 -2.86 -7.42
C LEU A 76 -5.68 -4.33 -7.72
N ASP A 77 -5.70 -4.73 -8.99
CA ASP A 77 -5.92 -6.11 -9.38
C ASP A 77 -4.76 -7.01 -8.97
N GLU A 78 -3.53 -6.51 -9.10
CA GLU A 78 -2.32 -7.18 -8.65
C GLU A 78 -2.28 -7.33 -7.12
N ALA A 79 -2.67 -6.30 -6.38
CA ALA A 79 -2.81 -6.36 -4.92
C ALA A 79 -3.84 -7.42 -4.49
N LYS A 80 -5.01 -7.48 -5.15
CA LYS A 80 -6.02 -8.52 -4.90
C LYS A 80 -5.47 -9.91 -5.20
N ARG A 81 -4.78 -10.09 -6.33
CA ARG A 81 -4.16 -11.36 -6.74
C ARG A 81 -3.13 -11.84 -5.71
N CYS A 82 -2.39 -10.93 -5.11
CA CYS A 82 -1.40 -11.21 -4.08
C CYS A 82 -1.97 -11.23 -2.64
N TYR A 83 -3.29 -11.12 -2.46
CA TYR A 83 -3.95 -11.02 -1.15
C TYR A 83 -3.38 -9.89 -0.27
N ILE A 84 -2.97 -8.79 -0.89
CA ILE A 84 -2.52 -7.58 -0.20
C ILE A 84 -3.78 -6.80 0.20
N PRO A 85 -3.98 -6.51 1.50
CA PRO A 85 -5.11 -5.70 1.95
C PRO A 85 -5.01 -4.29 1.35
N ILE A 86 -6.16 -3.73 0.99
CA ILE A 86 -6.28 -2.39 0.39
C ILE A 86 -7.05 -1.48 1.34
N ILE A 87 -6.45 -0.36 1.71
CA ILE A 87 -7.09 0.73 2.45
C ILE A 87 -7.31 1.89 1.48
N MET A 88 -8.54 2.37 1.39
CA MET A 88 -8.87 3.52 0.56
C MET A 88 -8.98 4.79 1.40
N VAL A 89 -8.34 5.87 0.95
CA VAL A 89 -8.41 7.20 1.54
C VAL A 89 -8.93 8.17 0.48
N GLU A 90 -10.13 8.70 0.69
CA GLU A 90 -10.74 9.61 -0.27
C GLU A 90 -9.97 10.94 -0.36
N ALA A 91 -9.59 11.30 -1.58
CA ALA A 91 -9.01 12.58 -1.94
C ALA A 91 -10.04 13.42 -2.70
N LYS A 92 -11.14 13.77 -2.03
CA LYS A 92 -12.23 14.60 -2.59
C LYS A 92 -12.28 16.03 -2.04
N SER A 93 -11.41 16.36 -1.09
CA SER A 93 -11.42 17.63 -0.35
C SER A 93 -10.02 18.27 -0.33
N ASP A 94 -9.85 19.32 0.46
CA ASP A 94 -8.56 19.95 0.71
C ASP A 94 -7.56 19.01 1.40
N MET A 95 -6.27 19.35 1.27
CA MET A 95 -5.15 18.57 1.81
C MET A 95 -5.31 18.21 3.30
N ASN A 96 -5.79 19.13 4.14
CA ASN A 96 -5.85 18.87 5.59
C ASN A 96 -6.89 17.78 5.90
N ASN A 97 -8.01 17.78 5.20
CA ASN A 97 -9.04 16.75 5.33
C ASN A 97 -8.52 15.37 4.88
N ILE A 98 -7.76 15.31 3.77
CA ILE A 98 -7.14 14.06 3.31
C ILE A 98 -6.19 13.51 4.38
N LEU A 99 -5.30 14.35 4.91
CA LEU A 99 -4.33 13.94 5.93
C LEU A 99 -5.01 13.54 7.24
N LYS A 100 -6.09 14.22 7.63
CA LYS A 100 -6.89 13.87 8.81
C LYS A 100 -7.56 12.50 8.63
N ASN A 101 -8.17 12.25 7.48
CA ASN A 101 -8.79 10.97 7.16
C ASN A 101 -7.76 9.84 7.15
N LEU A 102 -6.61 10.06 6.52
CA LEU A 102 -5.50 9.11 6.52
C LEU A 102 -5.07 8.75 7.95
N LYS A 103 -4.83 9.75 8.80
CA LYS A 103 -4.45 9.53 10.21
C LYS A 103 -5.51 8.73 10.96
N SER A 104 -6.79 9.07 10.80
CA SER A 104 -7.88 8.37 11.46
C SER A 104 -7.95 6.90 11.04
N ILE A 105 -7.90 6.64 9.72
CA ILE A 105 -7.98 5.29 9.17
C ILE A 105 -6.77 4.45 9.64
N LEU A 106 -5.56 5.01 9.58
CA LEU A 106 -4.36 4.30 10.03
C LEU A 106 -4.38 4.05 11.54
N ALA A 107 -4.87 4.98 12.36
CA ALA A 107 -5.02 4.76 13.79
C ALA A 107 -6.01 3.64 14.10
N THR A 108 -7.16 3.60 13.43
CA THR A 108 -8.15 2.52 13.59
C THR A 108 -7.60 1.17 13.13
N ASN A 109 -6.86 1.15 12.02
CA ASN A 109 -6.32 -0.08 11.46
C ASN A 109 -5.02 -0.54 12.11
N ALA A 110 -4.28 0.32 12.82
CA ALA A 110 -3.03 -0.05 13.48
C ALA A 110 -3.22 -1.22 14.46
N TYR A 111 -4.35 -1.24 15.16
CA TYR A 111 -4.75 -2.35 16.03
C TYR A 111 -4.97 -3.67 15.25
N LEU A 112 -5.59 -3.58 14.07
CA LEU A 112 -5.82 -4.75 13.21
C LEU A 112 -4.52 -5.23 12.56
N LEU A 113 -3.66 -4.30 12.16
CA LEU A 113 -2.36 -4.57 11.53
C LEU A 113 -1.36 -5.17 12.53
N SER A 114 -1.44 -4.83 13.83
CA SER A 114 -0.65 -5.50 14.86
C SER A 114 -1.07 -6.95 15.09
N ASN A 115 -2.35 -7.29 14.90
CA ASN A 115 -2.89 -8.63 15.16
C ASN A 115 -2.70 -9.59 13.97
N HIS A 116 -2.78 -9.11 12.73
CA HIS A 116 -2.47 -9.92 11.53
C HIS A 116 -1.00 -10.37 11.46
N ARG A 117 -0.11 -9.76 12.26
CA ARG A 117 1.27 -10.19 12.44
C ARG A 117 1.36 -11.61 13.01
N SER A 118 0.39 -12.03 13.81
CA SER A 118 0.39 -13.34 14.49
C SER A 118 -0.05 -14.49 13.59
N GLU A 119 -1.00 -14.25 12.67
CA GLU A 119 -1.58 -15.29 11.81
C GLU A 119 -0.69 -15.61 10.61
N LYS A 120 -0.02 -14.60 10.02
CA LYS A 120 0.90 -14.83 8.89
C LYS A 120 2.16 -15.61 9.32
N PHE A 121 2.60 -15.43 10.58
CA PHE A 121 3.67 -16.25 11.16
C PHE A 121 3.23 -17.69 11.43
N LYS A 122 2.01 -17.90 11.96
CA LYS A 122 1.46 -19.26 12.18
C LYS A 122 1.30 -20.05 10.88
N ASN A 123 0.67 -19.46 9.86
CA ASN A 123 0.44 -20.14 8.58
C ASN A 123 1.75 -20.37 7.79
N SER A 124 2.77 -19.53 7.98
CA SER A 124 4.11 -19.73 7.40
C SER A 124 4.90 -20.84 8.11
N SER A 125 4.79 -20.95 9.44
CA SER A 125 5.42 -22.03 10.21
C SER A 125 4.75 -23.39 9.99
N GLU A 126 3.43 -23.43 9.79
CA GLU A 126 2.70 -24.67 9.48
C GLU A 126 3.02 -25.17 8.06
N ASN A 127 3.13 -24.26 7.08
CA ASN A 127 3.54 -24.64 5.72
C ASN A 127 4.99 -25.16 5.65
N THR A 128 5.92 -24.61 6.43
CA THR A 128 7.32 -25.10 6.46
C THR A 128 7.46 -26.43 7.21
N MET A 129 6.67 -26.70 8.26
CA MET A 129 6.61 -28.00 8.92
C MET A 129 6.00 -29.11 8.04
N SER A 130 5.05 -28.78 7.15
CA SER A 130 4.42 -29.76 6.26
C SER A 130 5.33 -30.28 5.13
N LEU A 131 6.38 -29.52 4.77
CA LEU A 131 7.32 -29.88 3.69
C LEU A 131 8.53 -30.72 4.17
N LEU A 132 8.73 -30.87 5.49
CA LEU A 132 9.83 -31.65 6.06
C LEU A 132 9.40 -33.01 6.64
N GLY A 133 8.11 -33.35 6.57
CA GLY A 133 7.54 -34.55 7.19
C GLY A 133 7.21 -35.72 6.27
N GLY A 134 7.60 -35.67 4.99
CA GLY A 134 7.23 -36.69 4.00
C GLY A 134 8.45 -37.29 3.31
N ASN A 135 9.12 -38.24 3.97
CA ASN A 135 9.84 -39.35 3.36
C ASN A 135 10.19 -40.36 4.46
N VAL A 136 9.30 -41.34 4.63
CA VAL A 136 9.61 -42.65 5.25
C VAL A 136 9.49 -43.69 4.14
#